data_AF-A0A519UVQ7-F1
#
_entry.id   AF-A0A519UVQ7-F1
#
_cell.length_a   1.000
_cell.length_b   1.000
_cell.length_c   1.000
_cell.angle_alpha   90.00
_cell.angle_beta   90.00
_cell.angle_gamma   90.00
#
_symmetry.space_group_name_H-M   'P 1'
#
loop_
_entity.id
_entity.type
_entity.pdbx_description
1 polymer ?
#
loop_
_entity_poly.entity_id
_entity_poly.type
_entity_poly.pdbx_seq_one_letter_code
_entity_poly.pdbx_strand_id
1 'polypeptide(L)'
;MLNTVENKYQLIVKQLSEQIASLKKQINKFSILRLSLLLAEVVFFIFFVSAKSDLSTTIGGVLLLLPIAVFIIVVKKQTKIDNLLTERENLLWVYENEIAVLNNKPNGYNSGADFEDELHPYTADLDIFGQFSLYALINRNVTKLGKIKLAESLAKPIFKPEILARQEAVKEVLTYLDDTFSFRAKLKNHDVEKIEQIKKRLNGSLASHLAFTKNVLLRTYVKALPFLMVAIFVAGFVFGDVVWGVLGILLFAHAGITFYFSKQINQVYHGFSGGANLLADYA
;
A
#
# COMPACT_ATOMS: atom_id res chain seq x y z
N MET A 1 0.18 27.58 -28.85
CA MET A 1 0.39 27.29 -27.42
C MET A 1 -0.13 25.90 -27.06
N LEU A 2 -1.41 25.57 -27.34
CA LEU A 2 -1.99 24.24 -27.11
C LEU A 2 -1.20 23.09 -27.77
N ASN A 3 -0.89 23.18 -29.07
CA ASN A 3 -0.11 22.16 -29.78
C ASN A 3 1.28 21.93 -29.16
N THR A 4 1.88 22.96 -28.54
CA THR A 4 3.20 22.83 -27.89
C THR A 4 3.11 22.06 -26.58
N VAL A 5 2.05 22.27 -25.79
CA VAL A 5 1.81 21.55 -24.53
C VAL A 5 1.44 20.10 -24.81
N GLU A 6 0.55 19.86 -25.77
CA GLU A 6 0.15 18.51 -26.15
C GLU A 6 1.36 17.70 -26.65
N ASN A 7 2.19 18.27 -27.53
CA ASN A 7 3.42 17.62 -27.99
C ASN A 7 4.38 17.29 -26.82
N LYS A 8 4.51 18.19 -25.82
CA LYS A 8 5.29 17.93 -24.60
C LYS A 8 4.73 16.71 -23.86
N TYR A 9 3.42 16.64 -23.66
CA TYR A 9 2.80 15.51 -22.95
C TYR A 9 2.90 14.21 -23.72
N GLN A 10 2.71 14.21 -25.05
CA GLN A 10 2.88 13.03 -25.89
C GLN A 10 4.32 12.48 -25.83
N LEU A 11 5.33 13.35 -25.80
CA LEU A 11 6.71 12.94 -25.60
C LEU A 11 6.93 12.25 -24.24
N ILE A 12 6.36 12.82 -23.18
CA ILE A 12 6.43 12.24 -21.82
C ILE A 12 5.73 10.88 -21.76
N VAL A 13 4.53 10.76 -22.35
CA VAL A 13 3.78 9.49 -22.45
C VAL A 13 4.61 8.41 -23.14
N LYS A 14 5.30 8.75 -24.24
CA LYS A 14 6.19 7.83 -24.94
C LYS A 14 7.35 7.38 -24.04
N GLN A 15 8.02 8.31 -23.37
CA GLN A 15 9.14 8.02 -22.46
C GLN A 15 8.69 7.14 -21.28
N LEU A 16 7.54 7.44 -20.67
CA LEU A 16 6.98 6.66 -19.56
C LEU A 16 6.62 5.25 -20.02
N SER A 17 6.02 5.10 -21.20
CA SER A 17 5.67 3.80 -21.78
C SER A 17 6.91 2.91 -21.99
N GLU A 18 8.01 3.49 -22.51
CA GLU A 18 9.30 2.80 -22.66
C GLU A 18 9.91 2.40 -21.31
N GLN A 19 9.85 3.29 -20.30
CA GLN A 19 10.30 3.00 -18.93
C GLN A 19 9.48 1.86 -18.30
N ILE A 20 8.16 1.90 -18.41
CA ILE A 20 7.24 0.87 -17.92
C ILE A 20 7.56 -0.48 -18.56
N ALA A 21 7.77 -0.53 -19.88
CA ALA A 21 8.15 -1.76 -20.57
C ALA A 21 9.49 -2.32 -20.08
N SER A 22 10.47 -1.46 -19.80
CA SER A 22 11.76 -1.86 -19.21
C SER A 22 11.61 -2.41 -17.78
N LEU A 23 10.82 -1.73 -16.93
CA LEU A 23 10.55 -2.17 -15.55
C LEU A 23 9.84 -3.54 -15.53
N LYS A 24 8.83 -3.75 -16.39
CA LYS A 24 8.15 -5.05 -16.55
C LYS A 24 9.12 -6.16 -16.94
N LYS A 25 10.08 -5.89 -17.84
CA LYS A 25 11.15 -6.85 -18.19
C LYS A 25 12.05 -7.17 -16.98
N GLN A 26 12.39 -6.18 -16.16
CA GLN A 26 13.19 -6.40 -14.94
C GLN A 26 12.44 -7.26 -13.93
N ILE A 27 11.16 -6.99 -13.70
CA ILE A 27 10.29 -7.79 -12.81
C ILE A 27 10.20 -9.24 -13.29
N ASN A 28 10.08 -9.46 -14.60
CA ASN A 28 10.07 -10.81 -15.16
C ASN A 28 11.39 -11.55 -14.91
N LYS A 29 12.55 -10.87 -15.04
CA LYS A 29 13.85 -11.46 -14.69
C LYS A 29 13.92 -11.89 -13.23
N PHE A 30 13.41 -11.08 -12.31
CA PHE A 30 13.35 -11.46 -10.89
C PHE A 30 12.39 -12.63 -10.64
N SER A 31 11.29 -12.72 -11.39
CA SER A 31 10.36 -13.86 -11.31
C SER A 31 11.02 -15.17 -11.77
N ILE A 32 11.78 -15.14 -12.87
CA ILE A 32 12.58 -16.29 -13.31
C ILE A 32 13.66 -16.64 -12.28
N LEU A 33 14.37 -15.65 -11.73
CA LEU A 33 15.39 -15.88 -10.70
C LEU A 33 14.80 -16.53 -9.44
N ARG A 34 13.61 -16.11 -9.00
CA ARG A 34 12.91 -16.74 -7.87
C ARG A 34 12.59 -18.20 -8.15
N LEU A 35 12.15 -18.52 -9.35
CA LEU A 35 11.90 -19.91 -9.76
C LEU A 35 13.20 -20.73 -9.75
N SER A 36 14.30 -20.18 -10.27
CA SER A 36 15.61 -20.85 -10.24
C SER A 36 16.10 -21.09 -8.81
N LEU A 37 15.88 -20.14 -7.89
CA LEU A 37 16.23 -20.31 -6.47
C LEU A 37 15.39 -21.41 -5.80
N LEU A 38 14.10 -21.52 -6.14
CA LEU A 38 13.25 -22.61 -5.65
C LEU A 38 13.76 -23.97 -6.14
N LEU A 39 14.15 -24.07 -7.42
CA LEU A 39 14.71 -25.31 -7.96
C LEU A 39 16.07 -25.65 -7.30
N ALA A 40 16.91 -24.65 -7.05
CA ALA A 40 18.18 -24.84 -6.34
C ALA A 40 17.95 -25.32 -4.89
N GLU A 41 16.95 -24.78 -4.20
CA GLU A 41 16.56 -25.21 -2.86
C GLU A 41 16.17 -26.70 -2.83
N VAL A 42 15.38 -27.16 -3.81
CA VAL A 42 15.02 -28.58 -3.94
C VAL A 42 16.24 -29.46 -4.14
N VAL A 43 17.20 -29.04 -4.97
CA VAL A 43 18.46 -29.78 -5.20
C VAL A 43 19.29 -29.86 -3.93
N PHE A 44 19.44 -28.75 -3.20
CA PHE A 44 20.17 -28.73 -1.93
C PHE A 44 19.49 -29.54 -0.83
N PHE A 45 18.16 -29.59 -0.82
CA PHE A 45 17.40 -30.44 0.08
C PHE A 45 17.63 -31.93 -0.19
N ILE A 46 17.59 -32.34 -1.47
CA ILE A 46 17.90 -33.73 -1.84
C ILE A 46 19.34 -34.09 -1.44
N PHE A 47 20.30 -33.19 -1.68
CA PHE A 47 21.69 -33.37 -1.27
C PHE A 47 21.83 -33.55 0.25
N PHE A 48 21.17 -32.69 1.03
CA PHE A 48 21.17 -32.74 2.49
C PHE A 48 20.63 -34.06 3.03
N VAL A 49 19.49 -34.54 2.51
CA VAL A 49 18.87 -35.80 2.96
C VAL A 49 19.67 -37.03 2.49
N SER A 50 20.37 -36.94 1.37
CA SER A 50 21.17 -38.05 0.81
C SER A 50 22.59 -38.11 1.39
N ALA A 51 22.95 -37.18 2.26
CA ALA A 51 24.26 -37.09 2.88
C ALA A 51 24.52 -38.28 3.83
N LYS A 52 25.68 -38.93 3.69
CA LYS A 52 26.06 -40.12 4.48
C LYS A 52 27.10 -39.84 5.56
N SER A 53 27.70 -38.65 5.56
CA SER A 53 28.73 -38.26 6.53
C SER A 53 28.32 -36.99 7.28
N ASP A 54 28.81 -36.83 8.51
CA ASP A 54 28.53 -35.64 9.32
C ASP A 54 28.98 -34.35 8.63
N LEU A 55 30.12 -34.42 7.92
CA LEU A 55 30.64 -33.29 7.13
C LEU A 55 29.71 -32.92 5.97
N SER A 56 29.22 -33.91 5.20
CA SER A 56 28.30 -33.65 4.07
C SER A 56 26.94 -33.15 4.55
N THR A 57 26.46 -33.65 5.69
CA THR A 57 25.22 -33.19 6.34
C THR A 57 25.34 -31.74 6.78
N THR A 58 26.47 -31.37 7.39
CA THR A 58 26.75 -29.98 7.81
C THR A 58 26.81 -29.04 6.61
N ILE A 59 27.50 -29.43 5.54
CA ILE A 59 27.59 -28.66 4.29
C ILE A 59 26.20 -28.49 3.66
N GLY A 60 25.40 -29.56 3.58
CA GLY A 60 24.05 -29.51 3.06
C GLY A 60 23.14 -28.55 3.86
N GLY A 61 23.23 -28.57 5.19
CA GLY A 61 22.49 -27.67 6.06
C GLY A 61 22.83 -26.19 5.83
N VAL A 62 24.12 -25.87 5.64
CA VAL A 62 24.55 -24.50 5.29
C VAL A 62 24.06 -24.09 3.90
N LEU A 63 24.10 -25.01 2.92
CA LEU A 63 23.65 -24.74 1.56
C LEU A 63 22.14 -24.44 1.48
N LEU A 64 21.30 -25.03 2.35
CA LEU A 64 19.87 -24.71 2.43
C LEU A 64 19.60 -23.24 2.84
N LEU A 65 20.48 -22.66 3.65
CA LEU A 65 20.30 -21.27 4.09
C LEU A 65 20.58 -20.25 2.96
N LEU A 66 21.38 -20.64 1.98
CA LEU A 66 21.87 -19.71 0.95
C LEU A 66 20.78 -19.27 -0.04
N PRO A 67 20.00 -20.16 -0.71
CA PRO A 67 18.92 -19.74 -1.59
C PRO A 67 17.84 -18.95 -0.85
N ILE A 68 17.54 -19.31 0.40
CA ILE A 68 16.59 -18.57 1.26
C ILE A 68 17.06 -17.13 1.48
N ALA A 69 18.32 -16.93 1.86
CA ALA A 69 18.88 -15.59 2.07
C ALA A 69 18.86 -14.76 0.77
N VAL A 70 19.25 -15.37 -0.36
CA VAL A 70 19.22 -14.70 -1.67
C VAL A 70 17.78 -14.38 -2.09
N PHE A 71 16.83 -15.28 -1.84
CA PHE A 71 15.41 -15.08 -2.15
C PHE A 71 14.84 -13.85 -1.44
N ILE A 72 15.16 -13.67 -0.15
CA ILE A 72 14.74 -12.48 0.61
C ILE A 72 15.28 -11.19 -0.03
N ILE A 73 16.56 -11.17 -0.43
CA ILE A 73 17.17 -10.01 -1.10
C ILE A 73 16.49 -9.73 -2.44
N VAL A 74 16.23 -10.79 -3.22
CA VAL A 74 15.54 -10.70 -4.52
C VAL A 74 14.14 -10.12 -4.36
N VAL A 75 13.34 -10.63 -3.42
CA VAL A 75 11.99 -10.12 -3.15
C VAL A 75 12.04 -8.64 -2.78
N LYS A 76 12.93 -8.23 -1.86
CA LYS A 76 13.08 -6.81 -1.48
C LYS A 76 13.44 -5.92 -2.66
N LYS A 77 14.34 -6.36 -3.54
CA LYS A 77 14.70 -5.61 -4.75
C LYS A 77 13.53 -5.53 -5.73
N GLN A 78 12.81 -6.64 -5.94
CA GLN A 78 11.65 -6.67 -6.81
C GLN A 78 10.55 -5.72 -6.32
N THR A 79 10.23 -5.73 -5.01
CA THR A 79 9.22 -4.82 -4.44
C THR A 79 9.53 -3.34 -4.74
N LYS A 80 10.80 -2.93 -4.71
CA LYS A 80 11.18 -1.56 -5.08
C LYS A 80 10.88 -1.24 -6.54
N ILE A 81 11.11 -2.20 -7.43
CA ILE A 81 10.85 -2.06 -8.87
C ILE A 81 9.34 -2.10 -9.15
N ASP A 82 8.58 -2.94 -8.45
CA ASP A 82 7.12 -3.00 -8.53
C ASP A 82 6.49 -1.66 -8.09
N ASN A 83 6.99 -1.07 -7.01
CA ASN A 83 6.55 0.26 -6.55
C ASN A 83 6.87 1.34 -7.59
N LEU A 84 8.08 1.34 -8.15
CA LEU A 84 8.46 2.27 -9.22
C LEU A 84 7.61 2.07 -10.47
N LEU A 85 7.30 0.82 -10.84
CA LEU A 85 6.41 0.52 -11.96
C LEU A 85 5.04 1.16 -11.74
N THR A 86 4.47 0.97 -10.54
CA THR A 86 3.16 1.54 -10.19
C THR A 86 3.18 3.07 -10.24
N GLU A 87 4.23 3.71 -9.73
CA GLU A 87 4.42 5.16 -9.80
C GLU A 87 4.44 5.65 -11.26
N ARG A 88 5.17 4.96 -12.14
CA ARG A 88 5.26 5.32 -13.57
C ARG A 88 3.95 5.08 -14.31
N GLU A 89 3.24 4.00 -14.01
CA GLU A 89 1.91 3.72 -14.59
C GLU A 89 0.88 4.77 -14.17
N ASN A 90 0.91 5.20 -12.91
CA ASN A 90 0.03 6.27 -12.43
C ASN A 90 0.35 7.61 -13.09
N LEU A 91 1.64 7.93 -13.25
CA LEU A 91 2.06 9.16 -13.92
C LEU A 91 1.70 9.13 -15.41
N LEU A 92 1.84 7.96 -16.06
CA LEU A 92 1.39 7.76 -17.43
C LEU A 92 -0.10 8.06 -17.56
N TRP A 93 -0.93 7.46 -16.70
CA TRP A 93 -2.37 7.72 -16.68
C TRP A 93 -2.69 9.21 -16.49
N VAL A 94 -1.95 9.91 -15.62
CA VAL A 94 -2.12 11.35 -15.38
C VAL A 94 -1.90 12.16 -16.66
N TYR A 95 -0.83 11.89 -17.42
CA TYR A 95 -0.56 12.60 -18.67
C TYR A 95 -1.53 12.21 -19.80
N GLU A 96 -1.88 10.93 -19.91
CA GLU A 96 -2.88 10.47 -20.87
C GLU A 96 -4.24 11.14 -20.62
N ASN A 97 -4.61 11.30 -19.35
CA ASN A 97 -5.81 12.02 -18.96
C ASN A 97 -5.75 13.51 -19.37
N GLU A 98 -4.62 14.20 -19.18
CA GLU A 98 -4.51 15.59 -19.65
C GLU A 98 -4.60 15.71 -21.16
N ILE A 99 -3.95 14.82 -21.91
CA ILE A 99 -4.07 14.79 -23.38
C ILE A 99 -5.53 14.54 -23.79
N ALA A 100 -6.24 13.65 -23.09
CA ALA A 100 -7.65 13.41 -23.33
C ALA A 100 -8.49 14.69 -23.11
N VAL A 101 -8.30 15.37 -21.98
CA VAL A 101 -9.02 16.62 -21.66
C VAL A 101 -8.70 17.73 -22.65
N LEU A 102 -7.44 17.90 -23.06
CA LEU A 102 -7.04 18.86 -24.10
C LEU A 102 -7.73 18.61 -25.45
N ASN A 103 -8.07 17.35 -25.72
CA ASN A 103 -8.77 16.91 -26.92
C ASN A 103 -10.30 16.79 -26.74
N ASN A 104 -10.86 17.45 -25.72
CA ASN A 104 -12.30 17.42 -25.38
C ASN A 104 -12.86 16.00 -25.15
N LYS A 105 -12.01 15.05 -24.74
CA LYS A 105 -12.45 13.72 -24.31
C LYS A 105 -12.78 13.73 -22.81
N PRO A 106 -13.58 12.76 -22.32
CA PRO A 106 -13.98 12.71 -20.91
C PRO A 106 -12.77 12.73 -19.96
N ASN A 107 -12.89 13.52 -18.89
CA ASN A 107 -11.93 13.52 -17.80
C ASN A 107 -12.10 12.26 -16.95
N GLY A 108 -11.00 11.57 -16.64
CA GLY A 108 -10.98 10.32 -15.87
C GLY A 108 -11.10 10.51 -14.34
N TYR A 109 -11.25 11.76 -13.86
CA TYR A 109 -11.64 12.03 -12.47
C TYR A 109 -13.17 12.04 -12.33
N ASN A 110 -13.66 12.03 -11.09
CA ASN A 110 -15.10 12.10 -10.80
C ASN A 110 -15.73 13.36 -11.43
N SER A 111 -16.91 13.19 -12.04
CA SER A 111 -17.66 14.24 -12.75
C SER A 111 -18.43 15.19 -11.84
N GLY A 112 -18.51 14.90 -10.55
CA GLY A 112 -19.30 15.68 -9.59
C GLY A 112 -20.80 15.45 -9.70
N ALA A 113 -21.27 14.42 -10.42
CA ALA A 113 -22.70 14.11 -10.54
C ALA A 113 -23.39 13.96 -9.17
N ASP A 114 -22.67 13.46 -8.15
CA ASP A 114 -23.17 13.35 -6.77
C ASP A 114 -23.50 14.71 -6.10
N PHE A 115 -23.11 15.83 -6.71
CA PHE A 115 -23.33 17.20 -6.23
C PHE A 115 -24.39 17.96 -7.03
N GLU A 116 -25.03 17.33 -8.01
CA GLU A 116 -26.13 17.94 -8.77
C GLU A 116 -27.30 18.28 -7.85
N ASP A 117 -27.81 19.51 -7.98
CA ASP A 117 -28.97 20.02 -7.23
C ASP A 117 -29.79 20.93 -8.16
N GLU A 118 -30.96 20.43 -8.57
CA GLU A 118 -31.89 21.14 -9.45
C GLU A 118 -32.51 22.39 -8.79
N LEU A 119 -32.52 22.45 -7.44
CA LEU A 119 -33.09 23.58 -6.70
C LEU A 119 -32.08 24.69 -6.45
N HIS A 120 -30.81 24.48 -6.81
CA HIS A 120 -29.77 25.44 -6.57
C HIS A 120 -29.89 26.66 -7.51
N PRO A 121 -29.66 27.89 -7.05
CA PRO A 121 -29.92 29.10 -7.83
C PRO A 121 -29.24 29.25 -9.19
N TYR A 122 -28.23 28.43 -9.51
CA TYR A 122 -27.46 28.57 -10.75
C TYR A 122 -26.68 27.32 -11.20
N THR A 123 -26.55 26.26 -10.39
CA THR A 123 -25.60 25.17 -10.73
C THR A 123 -26.11 24.29 -11.84
N ALA A 124 -27.44 24.13 -11.96
CA ALA A 124 -28.07 23.44 -13.07
C ALA A 124 -27.93 24.27 -14.37
N ASP A 125 -28.32 25.55 -14.34
CA ASP A 125 -28.31 26.44 -15.51
C ASP A 125 -26.90 26.66 -16.10
N LEU A 126 -25.87 26.65 -15.27
CA LEU A 126 -24.47 26.87 -15.67
C LEU A 126 -23.68 25.57 -15.88
N ASP A 127 -24.33 24.41 -15.90
CA ASP A 127 -23.70 23.10 -16.05
C ASP A 127 -22.47 22.93 -15.13
N ILE A 128 -22.66 23.22 -13.83
CA ILE A 128 -21.55 23.19 -12.86
C ILE A 128 -21.13 21.77 -12.52
N PHE A 129 -22.07 20.83 -12.46
CA PHE A 129 -21.86 19.42 -12.09
C PHE A 129 -22.36 18.48 -13.19
N GLY A 130 -21.83 17.25 -13.23
CA GLY A 130 -22.19 16.23 -14.22
C GLY A 130 -21.09 15.95 -15.24
N GLN A 131 -21.33 15.03 -16.18
CA GLN A 131 -20.27 14.48 -17.06
C GLN A 131 -19.63 15.53 -18.00
N PHE A 132 -20.40 16.51 -18.46
CA PHE A 132 -19.96 17.54 -19.40
C PHE A 132 -19.95 18.93 -18.74
N SER A 133 -19.58 18.97 -17.47
CA SER A 133 -19.69 20.16 -16.62
C SER A 133 -18.37 20.88 -16.38
N LEU A 134 -18.45 22.09 -15.82
CA LEU A 134 -17.27 22.84 -15.35
C LEU A 134 -16.48 22.04 -14.30
N TYR A 135 -17.16 21.42 -13.33
CA TYR A 135 -16.50 20.59 -12.33
C TYR A 135 -15.75 19.44 -12.99
N ALA A 136 -16.38 18.71 -13.91
CA ALA A 136 -15.74 17.61 -14.62
C ALA A 136 -14.52 18.08 -15.43
N LEU A 137 -14.56 19.27 -16.02
CA LEU A 137 -13.44 19.83 -16.77
C LEU A 137 -12.20 20.09 -15.88
N ILE A 138 -12.41 20.74 -14.74
CA ILE A 138 -11.30 21.25 -13.89
C ILE A 138 -10.88 20.27 -12.79
N ASN A 139 -11.72 19.29 -12.44
CA ASN A 139 -11.45 18.42 -11.32
C ASN A 139 -10.19 17.58 -11.53
N ARG A 140 -9.26 17.65 -10.56
CA ARG A 140 -8.07 16.79 -10.41
C ARG A 140 -7.96 16.22 -8.99
N ASN A 141 -9.05 16.31 -8.20
CA ASN A 141 -9.10 15.83 -6.83
C ASN A 141 -9.31 14.33 -6.79
N VAL A 142 -8.50 13.65 -5.98
CA VAL A 142 -8.69 12.22 -5.65
C VAL A 142 -9.41 12.06 -4.31
N THR A 143 -9.03 12.85 -3.30
CA THR A 143 -9.56 12.71 -1.94
C THR A 143 -11.02 13.14 -1.83
N LYS A 144 -11.79 12.52 -0.93
CA LYS A 144 -13.19 12.90 -0.66
C LYS A 144 -13.32 14.37 -0.29
N LEU A 145 -12.47 14.84 0.63
CA LEU A 145 -12.47 16.23 1.09
C LEU A 145 -12.11 17.19 -0.04
N GLY A 146 -11.14 16.85 -0.90
CA GLY A 146 -10.79 17.67 -2.06
C GLY A 146 -11.96 17.80 -3.05
N LYS A 147 -12.65 16.68 -3.34
CA LYS A 147 -13.86 16.67 -4.19
C LYS A 147 -14.96 17.58 -3.62
N ILE A 148 -15.28 17.41 -2.34
CA ILE A 148 -16.30 18.24 -1.66
C ILE A 148 -15.89 19.71 -1.66
N LYS A 149 -14.64 20.03 -1.31
CA LYS A 149 -14.17 21.42 -1.23
C LYS A 149 -14.20 22.14 -2.59
N LEU A 150 -13.88 21.43 -3.67
CA LEU A 150 -14.05 21.98 -5.02
C LEU A 150 -15.53 22.19 -5.35
N ALA A 151 -16.39 21.21 -5.04
CA ALA A 151 -17.82 21.33 -5.30
C ALA A 151 -18.45 22.50 -4.54
N GLU A 152 -18.20 22.61 -3.24
CA GLU A 152 -18.65 23.73 -2.41
C GLU A 152 -18.16 25.08 -2.92
N SER A 153 -16.94 25.13 -3.45
CA SER A 153 -16.38 26.34 -4.04
C SER A 153 -17.09 26.77 -5.32
N LEU A 154 -17.64 25.84 -6.11
CA LEU A 154 -18.38 26.19 -7.33
C LEU A 154 -19.85 26.49 -7.00
N ALA A 155 -20.41 25.81 -6.01
CA ALA A 155 -21.80 25.98 -5.58
C ALA A 155 -22.04 27.19 -4.67
N LYS A 156 -21.00 27.92 -4.23
CA LYS A 156 -21.18 29.08 -3.35
C LYS A 156 -20.48 30.33 -3.89
N PRO A 157 -21.10 31.52 -3.80
CA PRO A 157 -20.41 32.77 -4.10
C PRO A 157 -19.28 33.00 -3.10
N ILE A 158 -18.16 33.54 -3.60
CA ILE A 158 -16.94 33.76 -2.82
C ILE A 158 -16.66 35.27 -2.76
N PHE A 159 -16.23 35.76 -1.60
CA PHE A 159 -15.88 37.18 -1.43
C PHE A 159 -14.51 37.51 -2.02
N LYS A 160 -14.34 38.75 -2.48
CA LYS A 160 -13.12 39.24 -3.16
C LYS A 160 -11.79 38.90 -2.44
N PRO A 161 -11.65 39.03 -1.11
CA PRO A 161 -10.39 38.71 -0.44
C PRO A 161 -9.98 37.24 -0.62
N GLU A 162 -10.93 36.32 -0.55
CA GLU A 162 -10.66 34.89 -0.74
C GLU A 162 -10.34 34.55 -2.20
N ILE A 163 -11.00 35.22 -3.16
CA ILE A 163 -10.67 35.08 -4.59
C ILE A 163 -9.21 35.47 -4.85
N LEU A 164 -8.77 36.62 -4.33
CA LEU A 164 -7.39 37.08 -4.50
C LEU A 164 -6.38 36.13 -3.84
N ALA A 165 -6.68 35.65 -2.64
CA ALA A 165 -5.82 34.67 -1.95
C ALA A 165 -5.67 33.37 -2.76
N ARG A 166 -6.75 32.88 -3.38
CA ARG A 166 -6.70 31.69 -4.25
C ARG A 166 -5.92 31.94 -5.52
N GLN A 167 -6.05 33.12 -6.14
CA GLN A 167 -5.28 33.47 -7.33
C GLN A 167 -3.77 33.52 -7.03
N GLU A 168 -3.37 34.06 -5.89
CA GLU A 168 -1.97 34.01 -5.45
C GLU A 168 -1.50 32.58 -5.20
N ALA A 169 -2.31 31.75 -4.54
CA ALA A 169 -1.98 30.33 -4.35
C ALA A 169 -1.84 29.58 -5.69
N VAL A 170 -2.67 29.88 -6.70
CA VAL A 170 -2.52 29.31 -8.05
C VAL A 170 -1.20 29.75 -8.68
N LYS A 171 -0.82 31.04 -8.57
CA LYS A 171 0.47 31.53 -9.08
C LYS A 171 1.66 30.84 -8.43
N GLU A 172 1.60 30.61 -7.13
CA GLU A 172 2.62 29.85 -6.39
C GLU A 172 2.72 28.42 -6.94
N VAL A 173 1.61 27.71 -7.05
CA VAL A 173 1.58 26.32 -7.56
C VAL A 173 2.11 26.21 -8.98
N LEU A 174 1.91 27.23 -9.84
CA LEU A 174 2.47 27.24 -11.19
C LEU A 174 4.00 27.19 -11.23
N THR A 175 4.69 27.61 -10.16
CA THR A 175 6.16 27.48 -10.05
C THR A 175 6.62 26.03 -9.82
N TYR A 176 5.71 25.15 -9.41
CA TYR A 176 5.95 23.72 -9.12
C TYR A 176 5.12 22.81 -10.04
N LEU A 177 4.84 23.25 -11.28
CA LEU A 177 3.90 22.57 -12.17
C LEU A 177 4.19 21.07 -12.36
N ASP A 178 5.46 20.70 -12.58
CA ASP A 178 5.86 19.30 -12.79
C ASP A 178 5.65 18.43 -11.52
N ASP A 179 5.80 19.03 -10.33
CA ASP A 179 5.54 18.36 -9.06
C ASP A 179 4.05 18.06 -8.86
N THR A 180 3.16 18.88 -9.43
CA THR A 180 1.70 18.64 -9.36
C THR A 180 1.31 17.34 -10.05
N PHE A 181 1.94 16.98 -11.17
CA PHE A 181 1.69 15.72 -11.86
C PHE A 181 2.16 14.53 -11.03
N SER A 182 3.35 14.63 -10.45
CA SER A 182 3.92 13.61 -9.57
C SER A 182 3.06 13.41 -8.31
N PHE A 183 2.57 14.51 -7.72
CA PHE A 183 1.67 14.47 -6.57
C PHE A 183 0.35 13.77 -6.90
N ARG A 184 -0.26 14.08 -8.06
CA ARG A 184 -1.48 13.41 -8.53
C ARG A 184 -1.25 11.92 -8.83
N ALA A 185 -0.10 11.56 -9.39
CA ALA A 185 0.25 10.18 -9.67
C ALA A 185 0.37 9.35 -8.37
N LYS A 186 0.96 9.91 -7.32
CA LYS A 186 1.01 9.27 -5.99
C LYS A 186 -0.39 8.99 -5.46
N LEU A 187 -1.30 9.96 -5.57
CA LEU A 187 -2.67 9.81 -5.07
C LEU A 187 -3.57 8.91 -5.93
N LYS A 188 -3.23 8.63 -7.20
CA LYS A 188 -4.14 7.98 -8.17
C LYS A 188 -4.74 6.66 -7.68
N ASN A 189 -3.95 5.79 -7.05
CA ASN A 189 -4.41 4.48 -6.57
C ASN A 189 -4.98 4.51 -5.15
N HIS A 190 -5.16 5.70 -4.57
CA HIS A 190 -5.70 5.82 -3.22
C HIS A 190 -7.19 5.52 -3.22
N ASP A 191 -7.55 4.48 -2.47
CA ASP A 191 -8.92 4.06 -2.26
C ASP A 191 -9.56 4.91 -1.16
N VAL A 192 -10.41 5.83 -1.59
CA VAL A 192 -11.13 6.77 -0.73
C VAL A 192 -12.08 6.06 0.24
N GLU A 193 -12.63 4.91 -0.16
CA GLU A 193 -13.57 4.15 0.67
C GLU A 193 -12.86 3.40 1.79
N LYS A 194 -11.67 2.86 1.53
CA LYS A 194 -10.86 2.18 2.55
C LYS A 194 -10.54 3.09 3.74
N ILE A 195 -10.27 4.38 3.51
CA ILE A 195 -10.00 5.33 4.59
C ILE A 195 -11.23 5.51 5.49
N GLU A 196 -12.40 5.72 4.92
CA GLU A 196 -13.63 5.91 5.71
C GLU A 196 -13.99 4.62 6.46
N GLN A 197 -13.78 3.45 5.86
CA GLN A 197 -13.92 2.17 6.55
C GLN A 197 -12.95 2.05 7.73
N ILE A 198 -11.70 2.50 7.60
CA ILE A 198 -10.72 2.51 8.70
C ILE A 198 -11.12 3.51 9.77
N LYS A 199 -11.47 4.75 9.41
CA LYS A 199 -11.93 5.77 10.35
C LYS A 199 -13.12 5.26 11.17
N LYS A 200 -14.08 4.60 10.50
CA LYS A 200 -15.22 3.94 11.16
C LYS A 200 -14.79 2.79 12.06
N ARG A 201 -13.83 1.94 11.64
CA ARG A 201 -13.29 0.83 12.46
C ARG A 201 -12.52 1.33 13.69
N LEU A 202 -11.67 2.35 13.52
CA LEU A 202 -10.89 2.96 14.59
C LEU A 202 -11.78 3.64 15.62
N ASN A 203 -12.78 4.41 15.19
CA ASN A 203 -13.69 5.12 16.10
C ASN A 203 -14.75 4.21 16.74
N GLY A 204 -15.24 3.18 16.03
CA GLY A 204 -16.42 2.43 16.46
C GLY A 204 -16.17 1.08 17.11
N SER A 205 -15.07 0.38 16.79
CA SER A 205 -14.92 -1.03 17.18
C SER A 205 -13.63 -1.36 17.92
N LEU A 206 -12.65 -0.46 17.95
CA LEU A 206 -11.34 -0.71 18.54
C LEU A 206 -11.39 -1.03 20.04
N ALA A 207 -12.19 -0.28 20.79
CA ALA A 207 -12.37 -0.50 22.22
C ALA A 207 -12.97 -1.88 22.54
N SER A 208 -13.88 -2.36 21.68
CA SER A 208 -14.49 -3.69 21.81
C SER A 208 -13.52 -4.82 21.44
N HIS A 209 -12.69 -4.64 20.40
CA HIS A 209 -11.70 -5.62 19.97
C HIS A 209 -10.53 -5.76 20.96
N LEU A 210 -10.24 -4.74 21.77
CA LEU A 210 -9.20 -4.77 22.80
C LEU A 210 -9.68 -5.37 24.14
N ALA A 211 -10.96 -5.70 24.29
CA ALA A 211 -11.52 -6.16 25.56
C ALA A 211 -10.82 -7.41 26.13
N PHE A 212 -10.37 -8.33 25.27
CA PHE A 212 -9.67 -9.55 25.71
C PHE A 212 -8.30 -9.26 26.35
N THR A 213 -7.66 -8.14 26.00
CA THR A 213 -6.35 -7.74 26.56
C THR A 213 -6.45 -7.22 28.00
N LYS A 214 -7.67 -6.94 28.48
CA LYS A 214 -7.93 -6.55 29.88
C LYS A 214 -7.85 -7.72 30.85
N ASN A 215 -7.84 -8.96 30.36
CA ASN A 215 -7.70 -10.13 31.23
C ASN A 215 -6.30 -10.17 31.85
N VAL A 216 -6.24 -10.00 33.17
CA VAL A 216 -4.98 -9.95 33.95
C VAL A 216 -4.19 -11.26 33.79
N LEU A 217 -4.87 -12.41 33.74
CA LEU A 217 -4.21 -13.71 33.60
C LEU A 217 -3.50 -13.82 32.25
N LEU A 218 -4.17 -13.46 31.17
CA LEU A 218 -3.59 -13.48 29.82
C LEU A 218 -2.42 -12.51 29.71
N ARG A 219 -2.55 -11.31 30.29
CA ARG A 219 -1.50 -10.30 30.28
C ARG A 219 -0.24 -10.76 31.01
N THR A 220 -0.40 -11.38 32.19
CA THR A 220 0.72 -11.92 32.96
C THR A 220 1.35 -13.11 32.24
N TYR A 221 0.53 -14.00 31.67
CA TYR A 221 1.00 -15.12 30.86
C TYR A 221 1.90 -14.67 29.70
N VAL A 222 1.42 -13.73 28.86
CA VAL A 222 2.18 -13.25 27.69
C VAL A 222 3.49 -12.57 28.09
N LYS A 223 3.54 -11.89 29.24
CA LYS A 223 4.78 -11.26 29.75
C LYS A 223 5.79 -12.26 30.28
N ALA A 224 5.34 -13.30 30.99
CA ALA A 224 6.22 -14.27 31.63
C ALA A 224 6.73 -15.33 30.65
N LEU A 225 5.94 -15.66 29.63
CA LEU A 225 6.19 -16.77 28.72
C LEU A 225 7.56 -16.73 28.00
N PRO A 226 8.05 -15.60 27.45
CA PRO A 226 9.34 -15.58 26.76
C PRO A 226 10.50 -15.96 27.67
N PHE A 227 10.48 -15.49 28.92
CA PHE A 227 11.51 -15.80 29.91
C PHE A 227 11.46 -17.28 30.32
N LEU A 228 10.25 -17.83 30.51
CA LEU A 228 10.06 -19.25 30.80
C LEU A 228 10.55 -20.14 29.65
N MET A 229 10.21 -19.78 28.40
CA MET A 229 10.63 -20.50 27.20
C MET A 229 12.16 -20.52 27.07
N VAL A 230 12.82 -19.38 27.27
CA VAL A 230 14.28 -19.28 27.22
C VAL A 230 14.92 -20.09 28.35
N ALA A 231 14.39 -20.02 29.58
CA ALA A 231 14.91 -20.78 30.70
C ALA A 231 14.84 -22.30 30.47
N ILE A 232 13.71 -22.80 29.94
CA ILE A 232 13.53 -24.23 29.63
C ILE A 232 14.39 -24.65 28.43
N PHE A 233 14.52 -23.80 27.41
CA PHE A 233 15.40 -24.05 26.26
C PHE A 233 16.86 -24.21 26.71
N VAL A 234 17.35 -23.32 27.59
CA VAL A 234 18.70 -23.42 28.17
C VAL A 234 18.83 -24.66 29.06
N ALA A 235 17.82 -24.96 29.87
CA ALA A 235 17.80 -26.17 30.69
C ALA A 235 17.84 -27.46 29.85
N GLY A 236 17.30 -27.45 28.62
CA GLY A 236 17.36 -28.57 27.69
C GLY A 236 18.79 -29.03 27.37
N PHE A 237 19.75 -28.10 27.33
CA PHE A 237 21.16 -28.42 27.13
C PHE A 237 21.81 -29.11 28.34
N VAL A 238 21.27 -28.92 29.55
CA VAL A 238 21.83 -29.46 30.79
C VAL A 238 21.17 -30.79 31.18
N PHE A 239 19.86 -30.90 30.97
CA PHE A 239 19.03 -31.99 31.50
C PHE A 239 18.50 -32.95 30.43
N GLY A 240 18.79 -32.72 29.14
CA GLY A 240 18.57 -33.67 28.05
C GLY A 240 17.10 -33.85 27.63
N ASP A 241 16.79 -35.02 27.06
CA ASP A 241 15.58 -35.30 26.26
C ASP A 241 14.25 -35.05 26.98
N VAL A 242 14.20 -35.27 28.30
CA VAL A 242 12.98 -35.04 29.09
C VAL A 242 12.59 -33.55 29.06
N VAL A 243 13.56 -32.64 29.14
CA VAL A 243 13.30 -31.19 29.10
C VAL A 243 12.95 -30.73 27.70
N TRP A 244 13.52 -31.33 26.66
CA TRP A 244 13.09 -31.10 25.27
C TRP A 244 11.63 -31.53 25.05
N GLY A 245 11.20 -32.65 25.64
CA GLY A 245 9.80 -33.09 25.62
C GLY A 245 8.85 -32.09 26.30
N VAL A 246 9.23 -31.56 27.47
CA VAL A 246 8.47 -30.52 28.18
C VAL A 246 8.37 -29.24 27.36
N LEU A 247 9.47 -28.81 26.73
CA LEU A 247 9.47 -27.65 25.84
C LEU A 247 8.50 -27.84 24.67
N GLY A 248 8.51 -29.03 24.05
CA GLY A 248 7.58 -29.39 22.98
C GLY A 248 6.12 -29.26 23.40
N ILE A 249 5.75 -29.85 24.54
CA ILE A 249 4.37 -29.75 25.08
C ILE A 249 3.98 -28.29 25.32
N LEU A 250 4.87 -27.48 25.90
CA LEU A 250 4.60 -26.06 26.16
C LEU A 250 4.44 -25.25 24.87
N LEU A 251 5.25 -25.52 23.84
CA LEU A 251 5.11 -24.89 22.52
C LEU A 251 3.75 -25.25 21.88
N PHE A 252 3.34 -26.51 21.96
CA PHE A 252 2.02 -26.94 21.50
C PHE A 252 0.88 -26.28 22.26
N ALA A 253 0.96 -26.21 23.59
CA ALA A 253 -0.04 -25.53 24.42
C ALA A 253 -0.12 -24.02 24.07
N HIS A 254 1.03 -23.37 23.87
CA HIS A 254 1.10 -21.97 23.46
C HIS A 254 0.51 -21.75 22.06
N ALA A 255 0.81 -22.64 21.11
CA ALA A 255 0.21 -22.62 19.78
C ALA A 255 -1.32 -22.74 19.85
N GLY A 256 -1.85 -23.62 20.71
CA GLY A 256 -3.28 -23.78 20.96
C GLY A 256 -3.95 -22.52 21.52
N ILE A 257 -3.35 -21.89 22.52
CA ILE A 257 -3.84 -20.61 23.08
C ILE A 257 -3.80 -19.51 22.01
N THR A 258 -2.72 -19.42 21.25
CA THR A 258 -2.57 -18.44 20.16
C THR A 258 -3.61 -18.66 19.06
N PHE A 259 -3.89 -19.92 18.72
CA PHE A 259 -4.92 -20.29 17.77
C PHE A 259 -6.32 -19.91 18.28
N TYR A 260 -6.63 -20.18 19.56
CA TYR A 260 -7.89 -19.78 20.18
C TYR A 260 -8.12 -18.26 20.13
N PHE A 261 -7.06 -17.47 20.37
CA PHE A 261 -7.12 -16.01 20.29
C PHE A 261 -6.85 -15.43 18.89
N SER A 262 -6.63 -16.27 17.88
CA SER A 262 -6.18 -15.84 16.54
C SER A 262 -7.16 -14.86 15.90
N LYS A 263 -8.47 -15.08 16.08
CA LYS A 263 -9.51 -14.19 15.54
C LYS A 263 -9.42 -12.79 16.14
N GLN A 264 -9.30 -12.67 17.47
CA GLN A 264 -9.18 -11.36 18.12
C GLN A 264 -7.83 -10.69 17.80
N ILE A 265 -6.74 -11.46 17.79
CA ILE A 265 -5.39 -10.97 17.44
C ILE A 265 -5.39 -10.43 16.01
N ASN A 266 -5.93 -11.18 15.06
CA ASN A 266 -5.99 -10.75 13.66
C ASN A 266 -6.91 -9.54 13.45
N GLN A 267 -8.02 -9.44 14.19
CA GLN A 267 -8.88 -8.26 14.14
C GLN A 267 -8.15 -6.99 14.60
N VAL A 268 -7.38 -7.07 15.70
CA VAL A 268 -6.56 -5.96 16.18
C VAL A 268 -5.41 -5.67 15.21
N TYR A 269 -4.69 -6.71 14.76
CA TYR A 269 -3.57 -6.58 13.83
C TYR A 269 -4.00 -5.94 12.51
N HIS A 270 -5.04 -6.43 11.85
CA HIS A 270 -5.54 -5.82 10.61
C HIS A 270 -6.21 -4.47 10.85
N GLY A 271 -6.80 -4.24 12.02
CA GLY A 271 -7.33 -2.92 12.40
C GLY A 271 -6.24 -1.84 12.47
N PHE A 272 -5.09 -2.15 13.04
CA PHE A 272 -3.96 -1.23 13.17
C PHE A 272 -3.00 -1.26 11.97
N SER A 273 -2.50 -2.43 11.57
CA SER A 273 -1.56 -2.59 10.46
C SER A 273 -2.18 -2.23 9.12
N GLY A 274 -3.47 -2.54 8.91
CA GLY A 274 -4.18 -2.12 7.70
C GLY A 274 -4.29 -0.60 7.62
N GLY A 275 -4.61 0.06 8.74
CA GLY A 275 -4.64 1.52 8.82
C GLY A 275 -3.27 2.16 8.67
N ALA A 276 -2.24 1.62 9.31
CA ALA A 276 -0.88 2.15 9.28
C ALA A 276 -0.22 2.06 7.89
N ASN A 277 -0.36 0.92 7.20
CA ASN A 277 0.18 0.76 5.85
C ASN A 277 -0.51 1.70 4.86
N LEU A 278 -1.84 1.86 4.96
CA LEU A 278 -2.56 2.81 4.12
C LEU A 278 -2.23 4.26 4.46
N LEU A 279 -1.95 4.61 5.72
CA LEU A 279 -1.47 5.96 6.09
C LEU A 279 -0.04 6.22 5.61
N ALA A 280 0.82 5.19 5.58
CA ALA A 280 2.16 5.29 5.04
C ALA A 280 2.16 5.61 3.54
N ASP A 281 1.11 5.21 2.79
CA ASP A 281 0.94 5.62 1.39
C ASP A 281 0.71 7.15 1.24
N TYR A 282 0.39 7.87 2.33
CA TYR A 282 0.22 9.34 2.34
C TYR A 282 1.43 10.12 2.86
N ALA A 283 2.46 9.46 3.40
CA ALA A 283 3.67 10.09 3.96
C ALA A 283 4.82 10.09 2.95
#